data_AF-A0AAV8X4Y6-F1
#
_entry.id   AF-A0AAV8X4Y6-F1
#
_cell.length_a   1.000
_cell.length_b   1.000
_cell.length_c   1.000
_cell.angle_alpha   90.00
_cell.angle_beta   90.00
_cell.angle_gamma   90.00
#
_symmetry.space_group_name_H-M   'P 1'
#
loop_
_entity.id
_entity.type
_entity.pdbx_description
1 polymer ?
#
loop_
_entity_poly.entity_id
_entity_poly.type
_entity_poly.pdbx_seq_one_letter_code
_entity_poly.pdbx_strand_id
1 'polypeptide(L)'
;MKKKTPLEPVIVHRCFVCGMKEKDVVPCNNKICNKAYHLKCLQMSEWPEGNKFICPWHNCNICSKLTIRCCVKCVSSFCPSHSEGNIRYDNILGFVCSIHDPTKISNEEPIKLRKKKIQKQ
;
A
#
# COMPACT_ATOMS: atom_id res chain seq x y z
N MET A 1 18.90 43.40 8.41
CA MET A 1 17.88 42.63 9.17
C MET A 1 17.38 41.48 8.29
N LYS A 2 17.72 40.23 8.59
CA LYS A 2 17.14 39.07 7.87
C LYS A 2 16.07 38.47 8.79
N LYS A 3 14.78 38.73 8.50
CA LYS A 3 13.67 38.08 9.19
C LYS A 3 13.72 36.59 8.82
N LYS A 4 14.04 35.72 9.79
CA LYS A 4 13.88 34.28 9.64
C LYS A 4 12.38 34.00 9.68
N THR A 5 11.80 33.61 8.55
CA THR A 5 10.43 33.11 8.48
C THR A 5 10.31 31.90 9.41
N PRO A 6 9.28 31.81 10.28
CA PRO A 6 9.02 30.60 11.05
C PRO A 6 8.85 29.42 10.09
N LEU A 7 9.71 28.42 10.20
CA LEU A 7 9.57 27.17 9.47
C LEU A 7 8.35 26.46 10.06
N GLU A 8 7.24 26.42 9.32
CA GLU A 8 6.12 25.57 9.69
C GLU A 8 6.62 24.12 9.85
N PRO A 9 6.14 23.37 10.85
CA PRO A 9 6.56 21.99 11.06
C PRO A 9 6.18 21.17 9.83
N VAL A 10 7.18 20.78 9.04
CA VAL A 10 6.99 19.90 7.88
C VAL A 10 6.46 18.57 8.40
N ILE A 11 5.18 18.29 8.15
CA ILE A 11 4.58 16.99 8.49
C ILE A 11 5.23 15.95 7.57
N VAL A 12 6.16 15.18 8.12
CA VAL A 12 6.88 14.14 7.36
C VAL A 12 6.06 12.85 7.37
N HIS A 13 5.38 12.58 6.25
CA HIS A 13 4.66 11.32 6.04
C HIS A 13 5.63 10.14 5.79
N ARG A 14 5.22 8.93 6.20
CA ARG A 14 5.90 7.67 5.85
C ARG A 14 5.14 6.98 4.72
N CYS A 15 5.87 6.41 3.77
CA CYS A 15 5.25 5.55 2.78
C CYS A 15 4.64 4.31 3.46
N PHE A 16 3.36 4.04 3.18
CA PHE A 16 2.64 2.89 3.77
C PHE A 16 3.19 1.53 3.30
N VAL A 17 3.85 1.49 2.15
CA VAL A 17 4.39 0.24 1.57
C VAL A 17 5.78 -0.09 2.13
N CYS A 18 6.73 0.85 2.11
CA CYS A 18 8.11 0.60 2.53
C CYS A 18 8.45 1.14 3.93
N GLY A 19 7.60 1.95 4.55
CA GLY A 19 7.82 2.53 5.88
C GLY A 19 8.83 3.70 5.93
N MET A 20 9.48 4.04 4.81
CA MET A 20 10.51 5.08 4.74
C MET A 20 9.92 6.50 4.69
N LYS A 21 10.67 7.46 5.24
CA LYS A 21 10.39 8.90 5.21
C LYS A 21 11.30 9.55 4.16
N GLU A 22 10.80 9.78 2.96
CA GLU A 22 11.54 10.45 1.88
C GLU A 22 10.72 11.61 1.30
N LYS A 23 11.36 12.47 0.49
CA LYS A 23 10.73 13.65 -0.11
C LYS A 23 9.63 13.33 -1.12
N ASP A 24 9.66 12.14 -1.73
CA ASP A 24 8.74 11.77 -2.81
C ASP A 24 7.50 11.00 -2.31
N VAL A 25 7.18 11.14 -1.03
CA VAL A 25 5.98 10.55 -0.40
C VAL A 25 4.79 11.49 -0.60
N VAL A 26 3.77 11.04 -1.32
CA VAL A 26 2.55 11.81 -1.57
C VAL A 26 1.39 11.26 -0.72
N PRO A 27 0.69 12.10 0.06
CA PRO A 27 -0.48 11.68 0.83
C PRO A 27 -1.69 11.40 -0.07
N CYS A 28 -2.55 10.48 0.37
CA CYS A 28 -3.86 10.27 -0.25
C CYS A 28 -4.78 11.48 0.01
N ASN A 29 -5.51 11.94 -1.01
CA ASN A 29 -6.45 13.06 -0.89
C ASN A 29 -7.81 12.68 -0.29
N ASN A 30 -8.06 11.40 0.00
CA ASN A 30 -9.31 10.99 0.65
C ASN A 30 -9.33 11.54 2.08
N LYS A 31 -10.38 12.30 2.45
CA LYS A 31 -10.50 13.03 3.73
C LYS A 31 -10.31 12.15 4.98
N ILE A 32 -10.63 10.86 4.89
CA ILE A 32 -10.53 9.91 6.01
C ILE A 32 -9.28 9.02 5.92
N CYS A 33 -8.41 9.24 4.93
CA CYS A 33 -7.21 8.43 4.71
C CYS A 33 -5.97 9.18 5.19
N ASN A 34 -5.20 8.54 6.06
CA ASN A 34 -3.94 9.07 6.58
C ASN A 34 -2.71 8.42 5.93
N LYS A 35 -2.90 7.70 4.81
CA LYS A 35 -1.83 6.95 4.14
C LYS A 35 -1.13 7.82 3.10
N ALA A 36 0.16 7.57 2.93
CA ALA A 36 0.99 8.22 1.93
C ALA A 36 1.89 7.20 1.22
N TYR A 37 2.34 7.53 0.01
CA TYR A 37 2.97 6.56 -0.88
C TYR A 37 4.07 7.18 -1.71
N HIS A 38 5.12 6.40 -2.00
CA HIS A 38 5.95 6.68 -3.16
C HIS A 38 5.25 6.18 -4.41
N LEU A 39 5.42 6.92 -5.49
CA LEU A 39 4.99 6.52 -6.83
C LEU A 39 5.50 5.12 -7.21
N LYS A 40 6.81 4.88 -6.99
CA LYS A 40 7.47 3.60 -7.28
C LYS A 40 6.92 2.45 -6.44
N CYS A 41 6.57 2.71 -5.17
CA CYS A 41 6.00 1.69 -4.29
C CYS A 41 4.58 1.26 -4.72
N LEU A 42 3.87 2.10 -5.47
CA LEU A 42 2.59 1.76 -6.11
C LEU A 42 2.74 1.19 -7.51
N GLN A 43 3.98 1.03 -8.00
CA GLN A 43 4.27 0.59 -9.37
C GLN A 43 3.63 1.50 -10.43
N MET A 44 3.50 2.80 -10.14
CA MET A 44 2.98 3.81 -11.06
C MET A 44 4.14 4.54 -11.74
N SER A 45 3.94 4.96 -13.00
CA SER A 45 4.91 5.75 -13.76
C SER A 45 4.77 7.25 -13.52
N GLU A 46 3.56 7.71 -13.18
CA GLU A 46 3.23 9.13 -12.94
C GLU A 46 2.00 9.26 -12.04
N TRP A 47 1.88 10.40 -11.37
CA TRP A 47 0.69 10.70 -10.57
C TRP A 47 -0.46 11.13 -11.48
N PRO A 48 -1.72 10.77 -11.16
CA PRO A 48 -2.88 11.25 -11.89
C PRO A 48 -2.89 12.79 -11.93
N GLU A 49 -3.19 13.35 -13.08
CA GLU A 49 -3.26 14.80 -13.26
C GLU A 49 -4.34 15.42 -12.35
N GLY A 50 -4.07 16.63 -11.84
CA GLY A 50 -5.07 17.40 -11.10
C GLY A 50 -5.07 17.27 -9.57
N ASN A 51 -3.94 16.91 -8.95
CA ASN A 51 -3.71 16.96 -7.49
C ASN A 51 -4.72 16.20 -6.62
N LYS A 52 -5.44 15.20 -7.16
CA LYS A 52 -6.49 14.45 -6.45
C LYS A 52 -6.19 12.95 -6.42
N PHE A 53 -4.97 12.60 -6.03
CA PHE A 53 -4.60 11.19 -5.92
C PHE A 53 -5.39 10.50 -4.80
N ILE A 54 -6.17 9.48 -5.15
CA ILE A 54 -6.82 8.58 -4.19
C ILE A 54 -6.12 7.24 -4.27
N CYS A 55 -5.65 6.75 -3.12
CA CYS A 55 -4.82 5.56 -3.09
C CYS A 55 -5.61 4.27 -3.38
N PRO A 56 -4.96 3.24 -3.98
CA PRO A 56 -5.64 2.00 -4.37
C PRO A 56 -6.15 1.17 -3.19
N TRP A 57 -5.73 1.47 -1.95
CA TRP A 57 -6.23 0.83 -0.74
C TRP A 57 -7.75 1.00 -0.52
N HIS A 58 -8.40 1.92 -1.24
CA HIS A 58 -9.85 2.12 -1.19
C HIS A 58 -10.64 1.29 -2.22
N ASN A 59 -9.96 0.57 -3.11
CA ASN A 59 -10.57 -0.13 -4.24
C ASN A 59 -10.21 -1.61 -4.20
N CYS A 60 -11.21 -2.47 -4.35
CA CYS A 60 -11.00 -3.90 -4.39
C CYS A 60 -9.95 -4.28 -5.45
N ASN A 61 -8.94 -5.05 -5.06
CA ASN A 61 -7.88 -5.51 -5.96
C ASN A 61 -8.37 -6.38 -7.13
N ILE A 62 -9.60 -6.92 -7.05
CA ILE A 62 -10.17 -7.80 -8.08
C ILE A 62 -11.09 -7.03 -9.04
N CYS A 63 -12.01 -6.22 -8.52
CA CYS A 63 -13.04 -5.56 -9.35
C CYS A 63 -13.06 -4.03 -9.25
N SER A 64 -12.09 -3.43 -8.55
CA SER A 64 -11.92 -1.98 -8.39
C SER A 64 -13.08 -1.23 -7.73
N LYS A 65 -14.16 -1.92 -7.30
CA LYS A 65 -15.25 -1.32 -6.51
C LYS A 65 -14.73 -0.81 -5.17
N LEU A 66 -15.30 0.28 -4.68
CA LEU A 66 -14.96 0.86 -3.38
C LEU A 66 -15.15 -0.16 -2.24
N THR A 67 -14.28 -0.11 -1.25
CA THR A 67 -14.34 -0.99 -0.08
C THR A 67 -13.77 -0.31 1.16
N ILE A 68 -14.19 -0.82 2.33
CA ILE A 68 -13.65 -0.49 3.65
C ILE A 68 -12.89 -1.66 4.29
N ARG A 69 -12.87 -2.84 3.63
CA ARG A 69 -12.14 -4.03 4.10
C ARG A 69 -10.74 -4.00 3.50
N CYS A 70 -9.84 -3.33 4.20
CA CYS A 70 -8.56 -2.95 3.64
C CYS A 70 -7.43 -3.35 4.61
N CYS A 71 -6.41 -4.04 4.10
CA CYS A 71 -5.38 -4.62 4.95
C CYS A 71 -4.61 -3.55 5.71
N VAL A 72 -4.38 -3.74 7.01
CA VAL A 72 -3.64 -2.78 7.83
C VAL A 72 -2.13 -2.75 7.54
N LYS A 73 -1.60 -3.76 6.83
CA LYS A 73 -0.16 -3.92 6.55
C LYS A 73 0.26 -3.64 5.10
N CYS A 74 -0.67 -3.62 4.14
CA CYS A 74 -0.35 -3.36 2.74
C CYS A 74 -1.54 -2.76 1.97
N VAL A 75 -1.33 -2.49 0.68
CA VAL A 75 -2.34 -1.89 -0.21
C VAL A 75 -3.50 -2.82 -0.57
N SER A 76 -3.44 -4.10 -0.19
CA SER A 76 -4.48 -5.08 -0.52
C SER A 76 -5.81 -4.73 0.15
N SER A 77 -6.87 -4.63 -0.64
CA SER A 77 -8.23 -4.42 -0.17
C SER A 77 -9.22 -5.20 -1.02
N PHE A 78 -10.33 -5.63 -0.42
CA PHE A 78 -11.30 -6.49 -1.11
C PHE A 78 -12.72 -6.07 -0.76
N CYS A 79 -13.62 -6.00 -1.74
CA CYS A 79 -15.03 -5.72 -1.48
C CYS A 79 -15.72 -6.95 -0.85
N PRO A 80 -16.95 -6.83 -0.33
CA PRO A 80 -17.65 -7.96 0.27
C PRO A 80 -17.75 -9.20 -0.63
N SER A 81 -17.98 -9.02 -1.94
CA SER A 81 -18.03 -10.13 -2.92
C SER A 81 -16.69 -10.86 -3.14
N HIS A 82 -15.58 -10.27 -2.70
CA HIS A 82 -14.23 -10.80 -2.92
C HIS A 82 -13.45 -10.96 -1.61
N SER A 83 -14.09 -10.80 -0.44
CA SER A 83 -13.35 -10.86 0.83
C SER A 83 -12.99 -12.28 1.25
N GLU A 84 -13.82 -13.26 0.90
CA GLU A 84 -13.57 -14.66 1.25
C GLU A 84 -12.22 -15.14 0.70
N GLY A 85 -11.43 -15.80 1.55
CA GLY A 85 -10.08 -16.29 1.22
C GLY A 85 -8.98 -15.20 1.10
N ASN A 86 -9.36 -13.97 0.79
CA ASN A 86 -8.44 -12.86 0.51
C ASN A 86 -8.16 -11.96 1.71
N ILE A 87 -9.17 -11.69 2.54
CA ILE A 87 -9.06 -10.80 3.70
C ILE A 87 -10.01 -11.22 4.82
N ARG A 88 -9.54 -11.21 6.05
CA ARG A 88 -10.37 -11.44 7.24
C ARG A 88 -10.24 -10.29 8.22
N TYR A 89 -11.22 -10.17 9.12
CA TYR A 89 -11.11 -9.29 10.27
C TYR A 89 -10.39 -10.03 11.41
N ASP A 90 -9.38 -9.37 11.97
CA ASP A 90 -8.69 -9.78 13.18
C ASP A 90 -9.09 -8.84 14.32
N ASN A 91 -9.40 -9.39 15.49
CA ASN A 91 -9.91 -8.60 16.62
C ASN A 91 -8.86 -7.64 17.21
N ILE A 92 -7.58 -7.88 16.96
CA ILE A 92 -6.48 -7.06 17.49
C ILE A 92 -5.94 -6.14 16.39
N LEU A 93 -5.70 -6.69 15.20
CA LEU A 93 -5.04 -5.97 14.11
C LEU A 93 -6.03 -5.21 13.21
N GLY A 94 -7.31 -5.58 13.19
CA GLY A 94 -8.26 -5.15 12.17
C GLY A 94 -8.19 -6.03 10.91
N PHE A 95 -8.49 -5.47 9.74
CA PHE A 95 -8.46 -6.27 8.50
C PHE A 95 -7.04 -6.68 8.10
N VAL A 96 -6.83 -7.98 7.86
CA VAL A 96 -5.56 -8.57 7.41
C VAL A 96 -5.79 -9.41 6.16
N CYS A 97 -4.96 -9.21 5.14
CA CYS A 97 -5.02 -10.02 3.92
C CYS A 97 -4.38 -11.38 4.15
N SER A 98 -4.60 -12.33 3.24
CA SER A 98 -4.07 -13.70 3.32
C SER A 98 -2.55 -13.80 3.54
N ILE A 99 -1.77 -12.82 3.06
CA ILE A 99 -0.31 -12.77 3.21
C ILE A 99 0.09 -12.27 4.60
N HIS A 100 -0.72 -11.39 5.20
CA HIS A 100 -0.49 -10.80 6.51
C HIS A 100 -1.39 -11.42 7.59
N ASP A 101 -1.98 -12.57 7.30
CA ASP A 101 -2.84 -13.30 8.19
C ASP A 101 -1.97 -14.18 9.11
N PRO A 102 -1.81 -13.84 10.40
CA PRO A 102 -0.98 -14.62 11.32
C PRO A 102 -1.49 -16.04 11.60
N THR A 103 -2.73 -16.37 11.23
CA THR A 103 -3.27 -17.74 11.32
C THR A 103 -2.95 -18.58 10.08
N LYS A 104 -2.58 -17.94 8.96
CA LYS A 104 -2.04 -18.61 7.78
C LYS A 104 -0.53 -18.77 7.93
N ILE A 105 -0.10 -19.53 8.93
CA ILE A 105 1.28 -20.05 8.96
C ILE A 105 1.39 -21.01 7.77
N SER A 106 2.14 -20.62 6.75
CA SER A 106 2.28 -21.36 5.51
C SER A 106 3.37 -22.42 5.63
N ASN A 107 3.01 -23.67 5.33
CA ASN A 107 3.93 -24.70 4.86
C ASN A 107 4.49 -24.28 3.48
N GLU A 108 5.36 -23.28 3.39
CA GLU A 108 6.05 -22.96 2.13
C GLU A 108 7.52 -23.39 2.20
N GLU A 109 7.80 -24.54 1.61
CA GLU A 109 9.12 -24.89 1.07
C GLU A 109 9.65 -23.75 0.16
N PRO A 110 10.94 -23.41 0.24
CA PRO A 110 11.51 -22.30 -0.53
C PRO A 110 11.46 -22.57 -2.05
N ILE A 111 10.87 -21.61 -2.77
CA ILE A 111 10.81 -21.58 -4.24
C ILE A 111 12.24 -21.62 -4.81
N LYS A 112 12.64 -22.75 -5.38
CA LYS A 112 13.90 -22.87 -6.14
C LYS A 112 13.84 -21.96 -7.36
N LEU A 113 14.64 -20.88 -7.36
CA LEU A 113 14.90 -20.04 -8.52
C LEU A 113 15.36 -20.94 -9.70
N ARG A 114 14.51 -21.16 -10.70
CA ARG A 114 14.93 -21.70 -11.99
C ARG A 114 15.81 -20.66 -12.67
N LYS A 115 17.13 -20.83 -12.57
CA LYS A 115 18.11 -20.14 -13.43
C LYS A 115 17.74 -20.45 -14.88
N LYS A 116 17.18 -19.48 -15.62
CA LYS A 116 17.05 -19.55 -17.07
C LYS A 116 18.49 -19.66 -17.63
N LYS A 117 18.85 -20.84 -18.14
CA LYS A 117 20.05 -20.98 -18.97
C LYS A 117 19.84 -20.13 -20.21
N ILE A 118 20.58 -19.02 -20.30
CA ILE A 118 20.72 -18.27 -21.54
C ILE A 118 21.51 -19.18 -22.49
N GLN A 119 20.85 -19.63 -23.55
CA GLN A 119 21.49 -20.25 -24.70
C GLN A 119 22.42 -19.20 -25.31
N LYS A 120 23.73 -19.39 -25.17
CA LYS A 120 24.71 -18.72 -26.03
C LYS A 120 24.99 -19.66 -27.20
N GLN A 121 24.98 -19.04 -28.38
CA GLN A 121 25.39 -19.58 -29.68
C GLN A 121 26.75 -20.25 -29.61
#